data_AF-A0A969RZM5-F1
#
_entry.id   AF-A0A969RZM5-F1
#
_cell.length_a   1.000
_cell.length_b   1.000
_cell.length_c   1.000
_cell.angle_alpha   90.00
_cell.angle_beta   90.00
_cell.angle_gamma   90.00
#
_symmetry.space_group_name_H-M   'P 1'
#
loop_
_entity.id
_entity.type
_entity.pdbx_description
1 polymer ?
#
loop_
_entity_poly.entity_id
_entity_poly.type
_entity_poly.pdbx_seq_one_letter_code
_entity_poly.pdbx_strand_id
1 'polypeptide(L)'
;MPCTNAQHYFSDYEQGLSQLSWACQCLDLAIAPAQLERWSELLVASLSGPGRYFHGPEHSLNLAYRVTQAPEYRQDGIAILAALFHDTVYVGVDGGLQPRVAAMLQTLIDWRGDTFCLRSPPGKGMAKAMGKDIGKATHASSTREGIAGEMVGNAAALGLRVADSGTGWIAELVTFLFGLSDPFASSHSLNATIELEATTHNEYLSALWATQLLAPALTPGQVAEVAVAIEATIPFREQASDESDRRYQRLIQANTRFQLGLSDAEMQRAIHRSVHLANCDLENFAAEDPVFFLDQTWLLLPEFNPALREPYRYRPADYRQALQKMETFMARLDTRQIFQQFHGTPTPALHQAWSQRAQYNLNVARLYLTTKVVAIGLIEALSHGQRPLSQYLGQPTHPHSSSIWEQHFPVLRLRRPLRSTLEFEVLQVAEEGRLTPCAFDSLRSPLAAFLIRSIGFKRIHQLRGRMQLFFDHKVNAETLLRGCEVKVVQATSQLLQPPS
;
A
#
# COMPACT_ATOMS: atom_id res chain seq x y z
N MET A 1 3.27 0.01 -19.36
CA MET A 1 2.09 0.81 -19.75
C MET A 1 1.07 0.68 -18.64
N PRO A 2 0.62 1.76 -17.97
CA PRO A 2 -0.70 1.78 -17.39
C PRO A 2 -1.64 2.23 -18.52
N CYS A 3 -2.01 1.30 -19.39
CA CYS A 3 -3.25 1.48 -20.14
C CYS A 3 -4.35 1.16 -19.12
N THR A 4 -4.90 2.17 -18.48
CA THR A 4 -6.30 2.10 -18.08
C THR A 4 -7.07 1.91 -19.37
N ASN A 5 -7.28 0.66 -19.75
CA ASN A 5 -8.13 0.29 -20.86
C ASN A 5 -9.46 1.00 -20.59
N ALA A 6 -9.98 1.81 -21.51
CA ALA A 6 -11.17 2.63 -21.26
C ALA A 6 -12.35 1.80 -20.72
N GLN A 7 -12.38 0.51 -21.05
CA GLN A 7 -13.29 -0.50 -20.50
C GLN A 7 -13.12 -0.78 -19.01
N HIS A 8 -11.88 -0.90 -18.50
CA HIS A 8 -11.62 -1.07 -17.06
C HIS A 8 -12.01 0.18 -16.28
N TYR A 9 -11.63 1.37 -16.76
CA TYR A 9 -12.02 2.62 -16.11
C TYR A 9 -13.55 2.79 -16.03
N PHE A 10 -14.27 2.43 -17.11
CA PHE A 10 -15.73 2.50 -17.13
C PHE A 10 -16.36 1.50 -16.14
N SER A 11 -15.83 0.27 -16.07
CA SER A 11 -16.26 -0.74 -15.09
C SER A 11 -16.04 -0.27 -13.65
N ASP A 12 -14.86 0.26 -13.34
CA ASP A 12 -14.51 0.77 -12.01
C ASP A 12 -15.42 1.95 -11.62
N TYR A 13 -15.70 2.83 -12.58
CA TYR A 13 -16.63 3.95 -12.41
C TYR A 13 -18.06 3.49 -12.09
N GLU A 14 -18.59 2.52 -12.82
CA GLU A 14 -19.95 1.99 -12.58
C GLU A 14 -20.03 1.30 -11.21
N GLN A 15 -19.00 0.51 -10.86
CA GLN A 15 -18.94 -0.15 -9.57
C GLN A 15 -18.82 0.86 -8.42
N GLY A 16 -17.97 1.88 -8.56
CA GLY A 16 -17.83 2.98 -7.60
C GLY A 16 -19.13 3.75 -7.43
N LEU A 17 -19.84 4.04 -8.53
CA LEU A 17 -21.14 4.72 -8.50
C LEU A 17 -22.19 3.87 -7.77
N SER A 18 -22.23 2.57 -8.04
CA SER A 18 -23.14 1.63 -7.39
C SER A 18 -22.88 1.56 -5.87
N GLN A 19 -21.62 1.43 -5.46
CA GLN A 19 -21.24 1.35 -4.05
C GLN A 19 -21.46 2.68 -3.31
N LEU A 20 -21.17 3.82 -3.93
CA LEU A 20 -21.51 5.13 -3.37
C LEU A 20 -23.02 5.32 -3.20
N SER A 21 -23.81 4.92 -4.21
CA SER A 21 -25.27 4.97 -4.12
C SER A 21 -25.78 4.10 -2.99
N TRP A 22 -25.26 2.87 -2.85
CA TRP A 22 -25.61 1.96 -1.78
C TRP A 22 -25.25 2.52 -0.40
N ALA A 23 -24.04 3.08 -0.24
CA ALA A 23 -23.63 3.71 1.01
C ALA A 23 -24.54 4.88 1.40
N CYS A 24 -24.93 5.71 0.44
CA CYS A 24 -25.86 6.81 0.68
C CYS A 24 -27.26 6.32 1.07
N GLN A 25 -27.76 5.24 0.45
CA GLN A 25 -29.03 4.62 0.83
C GLN A 25 -28.98 4.05 2.25
N CYS A 26 -27.89 3.39 2.64
CA CYS A 26 -27.71 2.87 3.99
C CYS A 26 -27.71 3.98 5.06
N LEU A 27 -27.31 5.20 4.68
CA LEU A 27 -27.24 6.37 5.56
C LEU A 27 -28.45 7.30 5.42
N ASP A 28 -29.47 6.91 4.63
CA ASP A 28 -30.65 7.73 4.31
C ASP A 28 -30.30 9.13 3.77
N LEU A 29 -29.25 9.21 2.93
CA LEU A 29 -28.77 10.45 2.35
C LEU A 29 -29.46 10.74 1.01
N ALA A 30 -30.10 11.89 0.91
CA ALA A 30 -30.68 12.38 -0.34
C ALA A 30 -29.61 13.09 -1.21
N ILE A 31 -28.82 12.30 -1.94
CA ILE A 31 -27.79 12.80 -2.85
C ILE A 31 -28.31 12.81 -4.30
N ALA A 32 -28.16 13.94 -4.99
CA ALA A 32 -28.53 14.05 -6.39
C ALA A 32 -27.67 13.10 -7.25
N PRO A 33 -28.23 12.41 -8.26
CA PRO A 33 -27.48 11.48 -9.10
C PRO A 33 -26.20 12.08 -9.71
N ALA A 34 -26.27 13.31 -10.23
CA ALA A 34 -25.11 14.02 -10.78
C ALA A 34 -23.97 14.25 -9.76
N GLN A 35 -24.30 14.33 -8.47
CA GLN A 35 -23.31 14.46 -7.41
C GLN A 35 -22.64 13.11 -7.11
N LEU A 36 -23.39 12.00 -7.14
CA LEU A 36 -22.83 10.65 -7.02
C LEU A 36 -21.92 10.31 -8.20
N GLU A 37 -22.32 10.66 -9.43
CA GLU A 37 -21.49 10.53 -10.63
C GLU A 37 -20.17 11.27 -10.47
N ARG A 38 -20.23 12.52 -10.00
CA ARG A 38 -19.02 13.33 -9.72
C ARG A 38 -18.14 12.69 -8.65
N TRP A 39 -18.72 12.17 -7.57
CA TRP A 39 -17.95 11.47 -6.52
C TRP A 39 -17.28 10.21 -7.06
N SER A 40 -17.97 9.41 -7.86
CA SER A 40 -17.39 8.20 -8.49
C SER A 40 -16.25 8.56 -9.44
N GLU A 41 -16.42 9.58 -10.28
CA GLU A 41 -15.36 10.04 -11.18
C GLU A 41 -14.12 10.51 -10.41
N LEU A 42 -14.30 11.28 -9.34
CA LEU A 42 -13.20 11.76 -8.50
C LEU A 42 -12.49 10.61 -7.79
N LEU A 43 -13.25 9.67 -7.23
CA LEU A 43 -12.75 8.48 -6.56
C LEU A 43 -11.87 7.65 -7.51
N VAL A 44 -12.41 7.21 -8.65
CA VAL A 44 -11.67 6.35 -9.59
C VAL A 44 -10.47 7.10 -10.17
N ALA A 45 -10.61 8.38 -10.51
CA ALA A 45 -9.49 9.18 -10.99
C ALA A 45 -8.36 9.25 -9.96
N SER A 46 -8.69 9.47 -8.67
CA SER A 46 -7.70 9.57 -7.59
C SER A 46 -6.92 8.27 -7.37
N LEU A 47 -7.52 7.12 -7.67
CA LEU A 47 -6.89 5.80 -7.52
C LEU A 47 -6.20 5.33 -8.82
N SER A 48 -6.41 6.00 -9.95
CA SER A 48 -5.90 5.59 -11.27
C SER A 48 -4.50 6.14 -11.62
N GLY A 49 -3.71 6.52 -10.60
CA GLY A 49 -2.35 7.02 -10.80
C GLY A 49 -1.44 5.98 -11.46
N PRO A 50 -0.47 6.37 -12.32
CA PRO A 50 0.40 5.43 -13.04
C PRO A 50 1.34 4.62 -12.13
N GLY A 51 1.47 5.02 -10.85
CA GLY A 51 2.21 4.29 -9.82
C GLY A 51 1.36 3.35 -8.96
N ARG A 52 0.03 3.35 -9.11
CA ARG A 52 -0.91 2.54 -8.32
C ARG A 52 -1.02 1.14 -8.91
N TYR A 53 -0.25 0.20 -8.37
CA TYR A 53 -0.27 -1.21 -8.80
C TYR A 53 -1.05 -2.08 -7.81
N PHE A 54 -0.96 -1.76 -6.52
CA PHE A 54 -1.73 -2.37 -5.46
C PHE A 54 -2.85 -1.42 -4.99
N HIS A 55 -2.53 -0.19 -4.58
CA HIS A 55 -3.52 0.76 -4.05
C HIS A 55 -4.26 1.51 -5.18
N GLY A 56 -4.87 0.76 -6.10
CA GLY A 56 -5.67 1.25 -7.23
C GLY A 56 -7.19 1.12 -7.03
N PRO A 57 -8.02 1.38 -8.07
CA PRO A 57 -9.48 1.35 -7.94
C PRO A 57 -10.00 -0.01 -7.50
N GLU A 58 -9.47 -1.08 -8.08
CA GLU A 58 -9.85 -2.46 -7.77
C GLU A 58 -9.67 -2.80 -6.28
N HIS A 59 -8.56 -2.37 -5.65
CA HIS A 59 -8.31 -2.58 -4.22
C HIS A 59 -9.41 -1.96 -3.37
N SER A 60 -9.69 -0.68 -3.58
CA SER A 60 -10.68 0.08 -2.83
C SER A 60 -12.11 -0.45 -3.03
N LEU A 61 -12.50 -0.73 -4.29
CA LEU A 61 -13.83 -1.25 -4.63
C LEU A 61 -14.04 -2.67 -4.07
N ASN A 62 -13.01 -3.52 -4.12
CA ASN A 62 -13.05 -4.85 -3.53
C ASN A 62 -13.11 -4.76 -2.00
N LEU A 63 -12.34 -3.87 -1.37
CA LEU A 63 -12.40 -3.67 0.08
C LEU A 63 -13.80 -3.24 0.52
N ALA A 64 -14.41 -2.28 -0.18
CA ALA A 64 -15.78 -1.85 0.09
C ALA A 64 -16.79 -3.01 -0.03
N TYR A 65 -16.61 -3.90 -1.00
CA TYR A 65 -17.41 -5.12 -1.10
C TYR A 65 -17.14 -6.10 0.05
N ARG A 66 -15.88 -6.36 0.40
CA ARG A 66 -15.48 -7.32 1.44
C ARG A 66 -15.98 -6.92 2.82
N VAL A 67 -15.90 -5.63 3.14
CA VAL A 67 -16.40 -5.07 4.40
C VAL A 67 -17.87 -5.42 4.63
N THR A 68 -18.68 -5.47 3.57
CA THR A 68 -20.12 -5.80 3.65
C THR A 68 -20.44 -7.30 3.72
N GLN A 69 -19.44 -8.18 3.63
CA GLN A 69 -19.67 -9.64 3.69
C GLN A 69 -20.02 -10.11 5.10
N ALA A 70 -19.50 -9.43 6.12
CA ALA A 70 -19.88 -9.65 7.50
C ALA A 70 -21.33 -9.18 7.73
N PRO A 71 -22.24 -10.03 8.23
CA PRO A 71 -23.66 -9.71 8.39
C PRO A 71 -23.93 -8.41 9.15
N GLU A 72 -23.12 -8.12 10.18
CA GLU A 72 -23.20 -6.93 11.01
C GLU A 72 -22.85 -5.62 10.27
N TYR A 73 -22.08 -5.70 9.17
CA TYR A 73 -21.61 -4.54 8.40
C TYR A 73 -22.23 -4.46 6.99
N ARG A 74 -23.16 -5.37 6.65
CA ARG A 74 -23.78 -5.45 5.31
C ARG A 74 -24.45 -4.16 4.85
N GLN A 75 -25.01 -3.40 5.79
CA GLN A 75 -25.70 -2.12 5.55
C GLN A 75 -24.94 -0.96 6.21
N ASP A 76 -23.63 -1.09 6.39
CA ASP A 76 -22.83 -0.06 7.04
C ASP A 76 -22.27 0.93 6.02
N GLY A 77 -23.05 1.99 5.74
CA GLY A 77 -22.66 3.03 4.79
C GLY A 77 -21.39 3.80 5.17
N ILE A 78 -21.08 3.94 6.47
CA ILE A 78 -19.82 4.58 6.91
C ILE A 78 -18.64 3.69 6.56
N ALA A 79 -18.76 2.38 6.78
CA ALA A 79 -17.70 1.42 6.48
C ALA A 79 -17.42 1.37 4.96
N ILE A 80 -18.47 1.42 4.14
CA ILE A 80 -18.35 1.49 2.68
C ILE A 80 -17.66 2.78 2.25
N LEU A 81 -18.09 3.95 2.74
CA LEU A 81 -17.45 5.24 2.42
C LEU A 81 -15.98 5.25 2.83
N ALA A 82 -15.66 4.80 4.05
CA ALA A 82 -14.28 4.75 4.52
C ALA A 82 -13.42 3.81 3.65
N ALA A 83 -13.91 2.63 3.31
CA ALA A 83 -13.23 1.69 2.40
C ALA A 83 -12.96 2.32 1.03
N LEU A 84 -13.96 3.00 0.45
CA LEU A 84 -13.82 3.65 -0.84
C LEU A 84 -12.72 4.73 -0.83
N PHE A 85 -12.66 5.51 0.25
CA PHE A 85 -11.82 6.70 0.28
C PHE A 85 -10.45 6.57 0.95
N HIS A 86 -10.16 5.47 1.67
CA HIS A 86 -8.96 5.39 2.54
C HIS A 86 -7.60 5.61 1.84
N ASP A 87 -7.48 5.26 0.56
CA ASP A 87 -6.23 5.31 -0.23
C ASP A 87 -6.20 6.33 -1.37
N THR A 88 -7.17 7.24 -1.36
CA THR A 88 -7.39 8.17 -2.47
C THR A 88 -6.30 9.23 -2.64
N VAL A 89 -5.46 9.43 -1.61
CA VAL A 89 -4.30 10.32 -1.67
C VAL A 89 -3.04 9.56 -1.27
N TYR A 90 -2.08 9.43 -2.21
CA TYR A 90 -0.82 8.71 -1.98
C TYR A 90 0.37 9.44 -2.61
N VAL A 91 0.86 10.47 -1.92
CA VAL A 91 1.81 11.46 -2.47
C VAL A 91 3.12 10.81 -2.89
N GLY A 92 3.65 9.88 -2.09
CA GLY A 92 4.91 9.20 -2.38
C GLY A 92 4.86 8.29 -3.61
N VAL A 93 3.70 7.69 -3.89
CA VAL A 93 3.51 6.79 -5.04
C VAL A 93 3.21 7.57 -6.31
N ASP A 94 2.35 8.58 -6.21
CA ASP A 94 1.89 9.42 -7.31
C ASP A 94 2.93 10.49 -7.72
N GLY A 95 3.94 10.73 -6.88
CA GLY A 95 4.96 11.76 -7.12
C GLY A 95 4.47 13.19 -6.89
N GLY A 96 3.48 13.34 -6.00
CA GLY A 96 2.79 14.61 -5.73
C GLY A 96 1.28 14.42 -5.55
N LEU A 97 0.56 15.51 -5.27
CA LEU A 97 -0.90 15.49 -5.31
C LEU A 97 -1.40 15.54 -6.76
N GLN A 98 -2.41 14.73 -7.05
CA GLN A 98 -3.13 14.85 -8.32
C GLN A 98 -3.89 16.19 -8.39
N PRO A 99 -3.98 16.85 -9.56
CA PRO A 99 -4.53 18.21 -9.66
C PRO A 99 -5.93 18.39 -9.08
N ARG A 100 -6.81 17.39 -9.24
CA ARG A 100 -8.19 17.43 -8.72
C ARG A 100 -8.23 17.33 -7.19
N VAL A 101 -7.36 16.50 -6.59
CA VAL A 101 -7.20 16.38 -5.14
C VAL A 101 -6.57 17.66 -4.57
N ALA A 102 -5.52 18.17 -5.22
CA ALA A 102 -4.84 19.41 -4.85
C ALA A 102 -5.79 20.61 -4.80
N ALA A 103 -6.68 20.75 -5.79
CA ALA A 103 -7.66 21.84 -5.84
C ALA A 103 -8.60 21.86 -4.64
N MET A 104 -8.90 20.70 -4.04
CA MET A 104 -9.70 20.61 -2.82
C MET A 104 -8.85 20.85 -1.57
N LEU A 105 -7.73 20.11 -1.45
CA LEU A 105 -6.88 20.16 -0.27
C LEU A 105 -6.18 21.51 -0.09
N GLN A 106 -5.88 22.27 -1.14
CA GLN A 106 -5.26 23.61 -1.03
C GLN A 106 -6.07 24.60 -0.17
N THR A 107 -7.34 24.32 0.09
CA THR A 107 -8.17 25.12 1.00
C THR A 107 -7.97 24.75 2.47
N LEU A 108 -7.49 23.54 2.74
CA LEU A 108 -7.28 22.95 4.07
C LEU A 108 -5.82 22.97 4.52
N ILE A 109 -4.88 22.85 3.58
CA ILE A 109 -3.46 22.68 3.88
C ILE A 109 -2.57 23.68 3.14
N ASP A 110 -1.47 24.05 3.78
CA ASP A 110 -0.35 24.79 3.22
C ASP A 110 0.79 23.84 2.89
N TRP A 111 1.10 23.71 1.60
CA TRP A 111 2.22 22.90 1.11
C TRP A 111 3.56 23.62 1.31
N ARG A 112 4.58 22.87 1.76
CA ARG A 112 5.94 23.35 2.00
C ARG A 112 6.98 22.36 1.44
N GLY A 113 7.01 22.24 0.11
CA GLY A 113 7.85 21.22 -0.53
C GLY A 113 7.25 19.83 -0.31
N ASP A 114 7.98 18.95 0.39
CA ASP A 114 7.56 17.56 0.67
C ASP A 114 6.70 17.41 1.94
N THR A 115 6.43 18.52 2.62
CA THR A 115 5.64 18.58 3.85
C THR A 115 4.40 19.45 3.65
N PHE A 116 3.46 19.35 4.58
CA PHE A 116 2.28 20.20 4.63
C PHE A 116 1.90 20.54 6.06
N CYS A 117 1.17 21.64 6.23
CA CYS A 117 0.58 22.03 7.51
C CYS A 117 -0.91 22.28 7.33
N LEU A 118 -1.72 22.02 8.35
CA LEU A 118 -3.11 22.47 8.35
C LEU A 118 -3.18 24.00 8.40
N ARG A 119 -4.09 24.56 7.61
CA ARG A 119 -4.47 25.97 7.72
C ARG A 119 -5.28 26.18 8.99
N SER A 120 -5.22 27.37 9.56
CA SER A 120 -6.17 27.75 10.61
C SER A 120 -7.60 27.73 10.04
N PRO A 121 -8.59 27.21 10.78
CA PRO A 121 -9.97 27.23 10.33
C PRO A 121 -10.39 28.67 10.01
N PRO A 122 -11.11 28.91 8.90
CA PRO A 122 -11.59 30.25 8.59
C PRO A 122 -12.48 30.73 9.76
N GLY A 123 -12.18 31.92 10.30
CA GLY A 123 -13.02 32.54 11.32
C GLY A 123 -14.49 32.60 10.88
N LYS A 124 -15.43 32.74 11.84
CA LYS A 124 -16.91 32.58 11.77
C LYS A 124 -17.71 33.17 10.57
N GLY A 125 -17.09 33.72 9.53
CA GLY A 125 -17.72 34.38 8.38
C GLY A 125 -17.82 33.62 7.05
N MET A 126 -17.26 32.41 6.86
CA MET A 126 -17.23 31.77 5.52
C MET A 126 -18.06 30.48 5.33
N ALA A 127 -18.90 30.08 6.29
CA ALA A 127 -19.87 28.97 6.09
C ALA A 127 -20.84 29.21 4.90
N LYS A 128 -20.87 30.42 4.33
CA LYS A 128 -21.67 30.81 3.16
C LYS A 128 -20.94 30.70 1.81
N ALA A 129 -19.62 30.47 1.79
CA ALA A 129 -18.82 30.53 0.56
C ALA A 129 -18.49 29.17 -0.05
N MET A 130 -18.48 28.08 0.72
CA MET A 130 -18.11 26.75 0.21
C MET A 130 -19.20 26.04 -0.62
N GLY A 131 -20.37 26.67 -0.81
CA GLY A 131 -21.48 26.12 -1.60
C GLY A 131 -21.61 26.65 -3.04
N LYS A 132 -20.75 27.56 -3.51
CA LYS A 132 -20.99 28.24 -4.82
C LYS A 132 -19.88 28.23 -5.86
N ASP A 133 -18.62 27.97 -5.53
CA ASP A 133 -17.53 28.10 -6.51
C ASP A 133 -16.82 26.77 -6.79
N ILE A 134 -17.53 25.83 -7.42
CA ILE A 134 -16.90 24.79 -8.26
C ILE A 134 -17.39 25.02 -9.68
N GLY A 135 -16.88 26.09 -10.29
CA GLY A 135 -17.35 26.54 -11.59
C GLY A 135 -16.57 27.71 -12.13
N LYS A 136 -15.25 27.51 -12.36
CA LYS A 136 -14.37 28.15 -13.36
C LYS A 136 -12.97 28.40 -12.79
N ALA A 137 -11.98 27.69 -13.33
CA ALA A 137 -10.64 28.23 -13.50
C ALA A 137 -9.94 27.49 -14.66
N THR A 138 -9.74 28.21 -15.76
CA THR A 138 -8.96 27.82 -16.94
C THR A 138 -7.68 28.66 -17.00
N HIS A 139 -6.57 27.99 -17.33
CA HIS A 139 -5.30 28.47 -17.93
C HIS A 139 -4.52 29.66 -17.33
N ALA A 140 -3.26 29.41 -16.93
CA ALA A 140 -2.05 29.87 -17.64
C ALA A 140 -0.75 29.30 -17.02
N SER A 141 0.27 29.17 -17.86
CA SER A 141 1.65 28.67 -17.67
C SER A 141 2.57 29.66 -16.92
N SER A 142 3.85 29.48 -16.57
CA SER A 142 4.99 28.68 -17.05
C SER A 142 6.22 28.85 -16.11
N THR A 143 7.14 27.86 -16.10
CA THR A 143 8.61 27.91 -15.81
C THR A 143 9.08 28.31 -14.39
N ARG A 144 10.10 27.69 -13.74
CA ARG A 144 11.45 27.27 -14.19
C ARG A 144 12.13 26.27 -13.21
N GLU A 145 13.18 25.64 -13.70
CA GLU A 145 14.04 24.57 -13.13
C GLU A 145 14.92 24.96 -11.92
N GLY A 146 15.33 23.95 -11.13
CA GLY A 146 16.74 23.79 -10.72
C GLY A 146 17.08 23.49 -9.25
N ILE A 147 17.67 22.30 -9.05
CA ILE A 147 18.80 21.96 -8.15
C ILE A 147 18.51 21.27 -6.79
N ALA A 148 18.98 20.01 -6.75
CA ALA A 148 19.67 19.22 -5.71
C ALA A 148 19.06 18.96 -4.32
N GLY A 149 19.03 17.67 -3.98
CA GLY A 149 18.79 17.15 -2.63
C GLY A 149 18.90 15.63 -2.57
N GLU A 150 20.09 15.09 -2.85
CA GLU A 150 20.43 13.69 -2.59
C GLU A 150 20.52 13.42 -1.08
N MET A 151 20.16 12.19 -0.68
CA MET A 151 20.45 11.57 0.62
C MET A 151 19.54 11.85 1.84
N VAL A 152 18.22 11.67 1.72
CA VAL A 152 17.38 11.19 2.86
C VAL A 152 16.28 10.27 2.32
N GLY A 153 16.59 8.99 2.09
CA GLY A 153 15.60 8.11 1.47
C GLY A 153 15.93 6.64 1.62
N ASN A 154 15.65 6.06 2.79
CA ASN A 154 15.64 4.59 2.93
C ASN A 154 14.74 4.03 4.05
N ALA A 155 13.93 4.86 4.72
CA ALA A 155 12.94 4.40 5.70
C ALA A 155 11.50 4.85 5.38
N ALA A 156 11.31 6.07 4.85
CA ALA A 156 10.01 6.60 4.44
C ALA A 156 9.40 5.88 3.22
N ALA A 157 10.24 5.33 2.32
CA ALA A 157 9.80 4.64 1.10
C ALA A 157 9.05 3.31 1.33
N LEU A 158 8.93 2.85 2.58
CA LEU A 158 8.11 1.71 2.99
C LEU A 158 6.97 2.12 3.92
N GLY A 159 6.65 3.41 4.04
CA GLY A 159 5.56 3.93 4.88
C GLY A 159 5.76 3.77 6.39
N LEU A 160 6.97 3.44 6.85
CA LEU A 160 7.18 2.88 8.19
C LEU A 160 7.30 3.90 9.36
N ARG A 161 6.87 5.15 9.20
CA ARG A 161 6.81 6.10 10.32
C ARG A 161 5.64 7.07 10.18
N VAL A 162 4.54 6.77 10.86
CA VAL A 162 3.52 7.78 11.18
C VAL A 162 3.84 8.26 12.59
N ALA A 163 4.37 9.47 12.72
CA ALA A 163 4.50 10.12 14.00
C ALA A 163 3.11 10.56 14.46
N ASP A 164 2.70 10.13 15.64
CA ASP A 164 1.42 10.50 16.26
C ASP A 164 1.41 12.01 16.47
N SER A 165 0.60 12.76 15.72
CA SER A 165 0.57 14.24 15.74
C SER A 165 0.03 14.82 17.06
N GLY A 166 -0.29 14.00 18.06
CA GLY A 166 -0.62 14.41 19.43
C GLY A 166 -1.96 15.14 19.62
N THR A 167 -2.56 15.65 18.55
CA THR A 167 -3.83 16.40 18.53
C THR A 167 -5.04 15.53 18.18
N GLY A 168 -4.82 14.37 17.55
CA GLY A 168 -5.85 13.43 17.11
C GLY A 168 -6.59 13.90 15.84
N TRP A 169 -6.60 13.05 14.80
CA TRP A 169 -7.14 13.38 13.46
C TRP A 169 -8.57 13.92 13.52
N ILE A 170 -9.38 13.31 14.40
CA ILE A 170 -10.81 13.64 14.58
C ILE A 170 -10.99 15.11 14.97
N ALA A 171 -10.16 15.62 15.90
CA ALA A 171 -10.32 16.98 16.42
C ALA A 171 -10.00 18.02 15.35
N GLU A 172 -8.95 17.78 14.56
CA GLU A 172 -8.54 18.66 13.48
C GLU A 172 -9.58 18.71 12.36
N LEU A 173 -10.04 17.54 11.91
CA LEU A 173 -11.02 17.40 10.82
C LEU A 173 -12.35 18.06 11.16
N VAL A 174 -12.88 17.76 12.34
CA VAL A 174 -14.17 18.31 12.80
C VAL A 174 -14.11 19.82 12.99
N THR A 175 -13.04 20.32 13.62
CA THR A 175 -12.85 21.77 13.83
C THR A 175 -12.79 22.51 12.50
N PHE A 176 -12.02 21.98 11.54
CA PHE A 176 -11.80 22.63 10.27
C PHE A 176 -13.08 22.65 9.42
N LEU A 177 -13.75 21.51 9.28
CA LEU A 177 -14.86 21.36 8.33
C LEU A 177 -16.15 22.01 8.81
N PHE A 178 -16.42 22.00 10.12
CA PHE A 178 -17.67 22.50 10.67
C PHE A 178 -17.53 23.85 11.40
N GLY A 179 -16.32 24.42 11.45
CA GLY A 179 -16.05 25.67 12.16
C GLY A 179 -16.42 25.60 13.64
N LEU A 180 -16.42 24.39 14.22
CA LEU A 180 -16.77 24.16 15.61
C LEU A 180 -15.68 24.78 16.48
N SER A 181 -16.08 25.77 17.26
CA SER A 181 -15.17 26.45 18.18
C SER A 181 -14.84 25.47 19.31
N ASP A 182 -13.56 25.23 19.59
CA ASP A 182 -13.19 24.48 20.79
C ASP A 182 -13.61 25.29 22.03
N PRO A 183 -14.60 24.83 22.81
CA PRO A 183 -15.06 25.56 23.99
C PRO A 183 -14.01 25.58 25.10
N PHE A 184 -12.96 24.75 24.99
CA PHE A 184 -11.86 24.64 25.96
C PHE A 184 -10.54 25.19 25.43
N ALA A 185 -10.52 25.81 24.23
CA ALA A 185 -9.29 26.38 23.68
C ALA A 185 -8.95 27.65 24.44
N SER A 186 -7.88 27.60 25.24
CA SER A 186 -7.15 28.84 25.52
C SER A 186 -6.65 29.40 24.19
N SER A 187 -6.66 30.73 24.05
CA SER A 187 -6.34 31.50 22.83
C SER A 187 -4.95 31.26 22.22
N HIS A 188 -4.20 30.26 22.67
CA HIS A 188 -2.83 29.95 22.29
C HIS A 188 -2.59 28.50 21.79
N SER A 189 -3.59 27.61 21.78
CA SER A 189 -3.36 26.17 21.53
C SER A 189 -3.50 25.68 20.08
N LEU A 190 -4.07 26.45 19.16
CA LEU A 190 -4.21 26.08 17.73
C LEU A 190 -3.06 26.58 16.83
N ASN A 191 -2.01 27.18 17.42
CA ASN A 191 -0.89 27.80 16.69
C ASN A 191 0.35 26.91 16.54
N ALA A 192 0.30 25.66 16.98
CA ALA A 192 1.34 24.70 16.61
C ALA A 192 1.09 24.27 15.17
N THR A 193 1.69 24.97 14.22
CA THR A 193 1.72 24.57 12.81
C THR A 193 2.58 23.29 12.71
N ILE A 194 1.99 22.14 13.03
CA ILE A 194 2.67 20.85 12.89
C ILE A 194 2.87 20.62 11.40
N GLU A 195 4.14 20.53 11.00
CA GLU A 195 4.56 20.23 9.64
C GLU A 195 4.67 18.72 9.49
N LEU A 196 3.85 18.14 8.63
CA LEU A 196 3.72 16.70 8.41
C LEU A 196 4.35 16.31 7.08
N GLU A 197 5.08 15.20 7.06
CA GLU A 197 5.64 14.64 5.82
C GLU A 197 4.54 14.03 4.95
N ALA A 198 4.35 14.55 3.75
CA ALA A 198 3.24 14.15 2.89
C ALA A 198 3.31 12.68 2.44
N THR A 199 4.53 12.14 2.31
CA THR A 199 4.76 10.78 1.82
C THR A 199 4.44 9.69 2.84
N THR A 200 4.31 10.05 4.12
CA THR A 200 4.06 9.12 5.24
C THR A 200 2.68 9.31 5.88
N HIS A 201 1.85 10.22 5.37
CA HIS A 201 0.53 10.57 5.92
C HIS A 201 -0.60 10.42 4.88
N ASN A 202 -0.57 9.34 4.10
CA ASN A 202 -1.50 9.12 2.98
C ASN A 202 -2.95 8.93 3.46
N GLU A 203 -3.17 8.11 4.49
CA GLU A 203 -4.50 7.87 5.07
C GLU A 203 -5.04 9.14 5.74
N TYR A 204 -4.17 10.00 6.28
CA TYR A 204 -4.57 11.29 6.85
C TYR A 204 -5.06 12.25 5.76
N LEU A 205 -4.27 12.39 4.68
CA LEU A 205 -4.65 13.22 3.53
C LEU A 205 -5.91 12.67 2.83
N SER A 206 -6.05 11.34 2.77
CA SER A 206 -7.25 10.66 2.27
C SER A 206 -8.45 10.93 3.17
N ALA A 207 -8.31 10.87 4.49
CA ALA A 207 -9.36 11.24 5.43
C ALA A 207 -9.75 12.73 5.29
N LEU A 208 -8.78 13.65 5.21
CA LEU A 208 -9.03 15.07 4.93
C LEU A 208 -9.85 15.27 3.66
N TRP A 209 -9.43 14.63 2.58
CA TRP A 209 -10.09 14.75 1.28
C TRP A 209 -11.50 14.16 1.30
N ALA A 210 -11.65 12.95 1.84
CA ALA A 210 -12.93 12.24 1.97
C ALA A 210 -13.93 13.05 2.80
N THR A 211 -13.50 13.49 3.98
CA THR A 211 -14.36 14.22 4.91
C THR A 211 -14.73 15.59 4.35
N GLN A 212 -13.84 16.29 3.64
CA GLN A 212 -14.17 17.52 2.94
C GLN A 212 -15.22 17.30 1.84
N LEU A 213 -15.08 16.22 1.07
CA LEU A 213 -16.00 15.88 -0.01
C LEU A 213 -17.40 15.50 0.50
N LEU A 214 -17.46 14.78 1.63
CA LEU A 214 -18.67 14.18 2.19
C LEU A 214 -19.37 15.08 3.23
N ALA A 215 -18.66 16.02 3.87
CA ALA A 215 -19.20 16.90 4.91
C ALA A 215 -20.50 17.65 4.53
N PRO A 216 -20.73 18.08 3.27
CA PRO A 216 -22.02 18.70 2.91
C PRO A 216 -23.23 17.78 3.06
N ALA A 217 -23.01 16.45 3.09
CA ALA A 217 -24.05 15.43 3.19
C ALA A 217 -24.13 14.75 4.56
N LEU A 218 -23.02 14.72 5.31
CA LEU A 218 -22.90 13.98 6.57
C LEU A 218 -23.03 14.89 7.79
N THR A 219 -23.51 14.34 8.91
CA THR A 219 -23.42 15.01 10.20
C THR A 219 -21.97 15.07 10.71
N PRO A 220 -21.63 15.99 11.64
CA PRO A 220 -20.30 16.00 12.25
C PRO A 220 -19.90 14.67 12.89
N GLY A 221 -20.85 13.97 13.53
CA GLY A 221 -20.64 12.63 14.08
C GLY A 221 -20.28 11.60 13.01
N GLN A 222 -21.04 11.55 11.91
CA GLN A 222 -20.74 10.65 10.79
C GLN A 222 -19.40 10.95 10.12
N VAL A 223 -19.02 12.23 9.97
CA VAL A 223 -17.69 12.62 9.47
C VAL A 223 -16.59 12.12 10.40
N ALA A 224 -16.77 12.24 11.71
CA ALA A 224 -15.83 11.68 12.68
C ALA A 224 -15.74 10.15 12.58
N GLU A 225 -16.86 9.44 12.37
CA GLU A 225 -16.83 7.99 12.19
C GLU A 225 -16.10 7.56 10.90
N VAL A 226 -16.24 8.29 9.78
CA VAL A 226 -15.46 8.06 8.55
C VAL A 226 -13.97 8.26 8.82
N ALA A 227 -13.60 9.35 9.49
CA ALA A 227 -12.21 9.64 9.82
C ALA A 227 -11.59 8.57 10.73
N VAL A 228 -12.32 8.11 11.75
CA VAL A 228 -11.92 7.01 12.65
C VAL A 228 -11.70 5.71 11.88
N ALA A 229 -12.56 5.42 10.90
CA ALA A 229 -12.46 4.22 10.09
C ALA A 229 -11.24 4.26 9.15
N ILE A 230 -11.00 5.39 8.46
CA ILE A 230 -9.80 5.56 7.62
C ILE A 230 -8.53 5.58 8.47
N GLU A 231 -8.54 6.21 9.65
CA GLU A 231 -7.38 6.18 10.54
C GLU A 231 -7.00 4.75 10.94
N ALA A 232 -7.98 3.87 11.08
CA ALA A 232 -7.72 2.48 11.44
C ALA A 232 -7.00 1.69 10.35
N THR A 233 -7.03 2.11 9.09
CA THR A 233 -6.35 1.38 8.00
C THR A 233 -4.84 1.59 7.98
N ILE A 234 -4.30 2.49 8.80
CA ILE A 234 -2.85 2.71 8.91
C ILE A 234 -2.19 1.47 9.51
N PRO A 235 -1.36 0.76 8.74
CA PRO A 235 -0.88 -0.55 9.17
C PRO A 235 0.36 -0.44 10.08
N PHE A 236 0.62 -1.50 10.86
CA PHE A 236 1.87 -1.75 11.59
C PHE A 236 2.34 -0.65 12.57
N ARG A 237 1.42 0.03 13.24
CA ARG A 237 1.75 0.98 14.32
C ARG A 237 2.51 0.28 15.46
N GLU A 238 3.55 0.92 16.02
CA GLU A 238 4.45 0.32 17.02
C GLU A 238 3.78 -0.18 18.31
N GLN A 239 2.56 0.30 18.61
CA GLN A 239 1.77 -0.04 19.80
C GLN A 239 0.33 -0.47 19.44
N ALA A 240 0.20 -1.36 18.43
CA ALA A 240 -1.10 -1.74 17.87
C ALA A 240 -2.09 -2.37 18.87
N SER A 241 -1.61 -3.02 19.95
CA SER A 241 -2.48 -3.70 20.93
C SER A 241 -3.43 -2.77 21.66
N ASP A 242 -3.03 -1.52 21.86
CA ASP A 242 -3.80 -0.53 22.61
C ASP A 242 -4.41 0.52 21.67
N GLU A 243 -4.17 0.41 20.37
CA GLU A 243 -4.45 1.48 19.45
C GLU A 243 -5.94 1.68 19.20
N SER A 244 -6.70 0.58 19.21
CA SER A 244 -8.16 0.66 19.15
C SER A 244 -8.74 1.31 20.40
N ASP A 245 -8.20 1.03 21.58
CA ASP A 245 -8.59 1.67 22.84
C ASP A 245 -8.23 3.16 22.84
N ARG A 246 -7.04 3.53 22.36
CA ARG A 246 -6.63 4.94 22.22
C ARG A 246 -7.51 5.68 21.24
N ARG A 247 -7.85 5.06 20.10
CA ARG A 247 -8.79 5.63 19.12
C ARG A 247 -10.17 5.82 19.76
N TYR A 248 -10.64 4.87 20.56
CA TYR A 248 -11.89 4.99 21.31
C TYR A 248 -11.86 6.17 22.30
N GLN A 249 -10.78 6.32 23.08
CA GLN A 249 -10.62 7.44 24.00
C GLN A 249 -10.57 8.79 23.27
N ARG A 250 -9.86 8.87 22.13
CA ARG A 250 -9.82 10.07 21.29
C ARG A 250 -11.20 10.41 20.72
N LEU A 251 -11.99 9.41 20.32
CA LEU A 251 -13.37 9.61 19.88
C LEU A 251 -14.27 10.12 21.02
N ILE A 252 -14.17 9.58 22.23
CA ILE A 252 -14.91 10.07 23.41
C ILE A 252 -14.59 11.54 23.71
N GLN A 253 -13.31 11.89 23.68
CA GLN A 253 -12.84 13.26 23.90
C GLN A 253 -13.37 14.19 22.81
N ALA A 254 -13.26 13.80 21.54
CA ALA A 254 -13.78 14.58 20.42
C ALA A 254 -15.31 14.73 20.47
N ASN A 255 -16.05 13.66 20.78
CA ASN A 255 -17.50 13.69 20.90
C ASN A 255 -17.97 14.67 21.97
N THR A 256 -17.32 14.68 23.13
CA THR A 256 -17.62 15.60 24.23
C THR A 256 -17.24 17.05 23.86
N ARG A 257 -16.03 17.24 23.33
CA ARG A 257 -15.46 18.55 23.02
C ARG A 257 -16.21 19.28 21.90
N PHE A 258 -16.61 18.55 20.87
CA PHE A 258 -17.25 19.12 19.67
C PHE A 258 -18.76 18.84 19.61
N GLN A 259 -19.32 18.21 20.65
CA GLN A 259 -20.74 17.88 20.72
C GLN A 259 -21.22 17.10 19.49
N LEU A 260 -20.48 16.06 19.11
CA LEU A 260 -20.75 15.28 17.89
C LEU A 260 -22.08 14.51 17.94
N GLY A 261 -22.67 14.39 19.13
CA GLY A 261 -23.98 13.78 19.34
C GLY A 261 -23.98 12.26 19.31
N LEU A 262 -22.81 11.62 19.38
CA LEU A 262 -22.67 10.17 19.40
C LEU A 262 -22.95 9.64 20.81
N SER A 263 -23.82 8.64 20.91
CA SER A 263 -24.00 7.83 22.13
C SER A 263 -22.81 6.89 22.37
N ASP A 264 -22.68 6.37 23.59
CA ASP A 264 -21.63 5.38 23.91
C ASP A 264 -21.69 4.15 23.00
N ALA A 265 -22.91 3.69 22.68
CA ALA A 265 -23.12 2.57 21.77
C ALA A 265 -22.69 2.90 20.33
N GLU A 266 -22.92 4.13 19.85
CA GLU A 266 -22.46 4.58 18.53
C GLU A 266 -20.93 4.67 18.48
N MET A 267 -20.30 5.24 19.50
CA MET A 267 -18.85 5.32 19.57
C MET A 267 -18.20 3.93 19.60
N GLN A 268 -18.75 2.97 20.36
CA GLN A 268 -18.26 1.59 20.34
C GLN A 268 -18.45 0.94 18.97
N ARG A 269 -19.60 1.12 18.33
CA ARG A 269 -19.84 0.62 16.96
C ARG A 269 -18.85 1.22 15.95
N ALA A 270 -18.53 2.51 16.06
CA ALA A 270 -17.56 3.18 15.20
C ALA A 270 -16.16 2.55 15.31
N ILE A 271 -15.73 2.19 16.54
CA ILE A 271 -14.44 1.52 16.73
C ILE A 271 -14.47 0.08 16.24
N HIS A 272 -15.52 -0.68 16.53
CA HIS A 272 -15.68 -2.03 15.98
C HIS A 272 -15.65 -2.04 14.44
N ARG A 273 -16.37 -1.11 13.81
CA ARG A 273 -16.32 -0.88 12.36
C ARG A 273 -14.91 -0.59 11.87
N SER A 274 -14.19 0.31 12.55
CA SER A 274 -12.83 0.69 12.17
C SER A 274 -11.88 -0.51 12.23
N VAL A 275 -12.02 -1.37 13.25
CA VAL A 275 -11.24 -2.62 13.40
C VAL A 275 -11.58 -3.60 12.29
N HIS A 276 -12.87 -3.77 11.97
CA HIS A 276 -13.30 -4.65 10.88
C HIS A 276 -12.73 -4.19 9.53
N LEU A 277 -12.87 -2.90 9.21
CA LEU A 277 -12.31 -2.32 7.98
C LEU A 277 -10.80 -2.54 7.88
N ALA A 278 -10.05 -2.21 8.93
CA ALA A 278 -8.60 -2.40 8.97
C ALA A 278 -8.18 -3.87 8.79
N ASN A 279 -8.93 -4.80 9.39
CA ASN A 279 -8.67 -6.22 9.26
C ASN A 279 -9.02 -6.75 7.86
N CYS A 280 -10.07 -6.23 7.22
CA CYS A 280 -10.40 -6.52 5.81
C CYS A 280 -9.37 -5.94 4.83
N ASP A 281 -8.73 -4.83 5.17
CA ASP A 281 -7.67 -4.24 4.35
C ASP A 281 -6.40 -5.11 4.37
N LEU A 282 -6.05 -5.63 5.54
CA LEU A 282 -4.87 -6.48 5.75
C LEU A 282 -5.16 -7.99 5.67
N GLU A 283 -6.34 -8.40 5.23
CA GLU A 283 -6.78 -9.81 5.28
C GLU A 283 -5.87 -10.76 4.49
N ASN A 284 -5.20 -10.26 3.44
CA ASN A 284 -4.31 -11.04 2.59
C ASN A 284 -3.14 -11.64 3.37
N PHE A 285 -2.71 -11.02 4.47
CA PHE A 285 -1.72 -11.60 5.37
C PHE A 285 -2.18 -12.94 5.93
N ALA A 286 -3.47 -13.10 6.20
CA ALA A 286 -4.07 -14.34 6.69
C ALA A 286 -4.70 -15.20 5.58
N ALA A 287 -4.31 -15.00 4.31
CA ALA A 287 -4.77 -15.84 3.22
C ALA A 287 -4.46 -17.33 3.46
N GLU A 288 -5.39 -18.21 3.07
CA GLU A 288 -5.18 -19.66 3.20
C GLU A 288 -4.09 -20.17 2.26
N ASP A 289 -4.05 -19.62 1.05
CA ASP A 289 -3.05 -19.89 0.03
C ASP A 289 -1.90 -18.85 0.09
N PRO A 290 -0.67 -19.28 0.43
CA PRO A 290 0.50 -18.39 0.43
C PRO A 290 0.85 -17.80 -0.93
N VAL A 291 0.43 -18.44 -2.03
CA VAL A 291 0.66 -17.92 -3.40
C VAL A 291 -0.15 -16.65 -3.61
N PHE A 292 -1.38 -16.59 -3.11
CA PHE A 292 -2.21 -15.39 -3.15
C PHE A 292 -1.57 -14.24 -2.36
N PHE A 293 -1.09 -14.50 -1.14
CA PHE A 293 -0.36 -13.50 -0.35
C PHE A 293 0.88 -12.96 -1.09
N LEU A 294 1.65 -13.86 -1.70
CA LEU A 294 2.83 -13.50 -2.50
C LEU A 294 2.49 -12.67 -3.74
N ASP A 295 1.38 -12.99 -4.41
CA ASP A 295 0.92 -12.26 -5.59
C ASP A 295 0.58 -10.80 -5.24
N GLN A 296 -0.23 -10.61 -4.20
CA GLN A 296 -0.56 -9.28 -3.66
C GLN A 296 0.70 -8.51 -3.23
N THR A 297 1.64 -9.18 -2.57
CA THR A 297 2.93 -8.58 -2.21
C THR A 297 3.71 -8.09 -3.43
N TRP A 298 3.63 -8.81 -4.55
CA TRP A 298 4.42 -8.49 -5.75
C TRP A 298 3.97 -7.20 -6.43
N LEU A 299 2.69 -6.86 -6.32
CA LEU A 299 2.12 -5.60 -6.81
C LEU A 299 2.71 -4.37 -6.10
N LEU A 300 3.17 -4.52 -4.85
CA LEU A 300 3.80 -3.45 -4.07
C LEU A 300 5.22 -3.10 -4.58
N LEU A 301 5.89 -4.01 -5.29
CA LEU A 301 7.27 -3.79 -5.75
C LEU A 301 7.39 -2.57 -6.70
N PRO A 302 6.67 -2.49 -7.83
CA PRO A 302 6.74 -1.34 -8.73
C PRO A 302 6.10 -0.08 -8.14
N GLU A 303 5.21 -0.25 -7.18
CA GLU A 303 4.58 0.86 -6.47
C GLU A 303 5.59 1.62 -5.61
N PHE A 304 6.39 0.93 -4.79
CA PHE A 304 7.41 1.57 -3.95
C PHE A 304 8.79 1.72 -4.60
N ASN A 305 8.98 1.18 -5.81
CA ASN A 305 10.26 1.24 -6.51
C ASN A 305 10.06 1.76 -7.94
N PRO A 306 10.11 3.10 -8.14
CA PRO A 306 9.84 3.72 -9.44
C PRO A 306 10.67 3.17 -10.61
N ALA A 307 11.90 2.71 -10.35
CA ALA A 307 12.75 2.07 -11.36
C ALA A 307 12.04 0.88 -12.04
N LEU A 308 11.26 0.09 -11.30
CA LEU A 308 10.57 -1.10 -11.83
C LEU A 308 9.36 -0.74 -12.72
N ARG A 309 8.89 0.51 -12.68
CA ARG A 309 7.81 0.99 -13.57
C ARG A 309 8.28 1.12 -15.03
N GLU A 310 9.60 1.16 -15.24
CA GLU A 310 10.26 1.23 -16.54
C GLU A 310 10.96 -0.11 -16.86
N PRO A 311 10.21 -1.13 -17.34
CA PRO A 311 10.73 -2.51 -17.48
C PRO A 311 11.93 -2.64 -18.43
N TYR A 312 12.17 -1.62 -19.27
CA TYR A 312 13.29 -1.58 -20.22
C TYR A 312 14.53 -0.87 -19.71
N ARG A 313 14.48 -0.24 -18.54
CA ARG A 313 15.55 0.62 -18.03
C ARG A 313 16.20 0.09 -16.77
N TYR A 314 15.45 -0.59 -15.92
CA TYR A 314 15.97 -1.02 -14.63
C TYR A 314 17.04 -2.12 -14.80
N ARG A 315 18.06 -2.09 -13.94
CA ARG A 315 19.22 -2.98 -13.91
C ARG A 315 19.03 -4.08 -12.87
N PRO A 316 19.83 -5.16 -12.91
CA PRO A 316 19.84 -6.19 -11.85
C PRO A 316 19.88 -5.61 -10.42
N ALA A 317 20.68 -4.56 -10.21
CA ALA A 317 20.81 -3.88 -8.91
C ALA A 317 19.52 -3.18 -8.45
N ASP A 318 18.72 -2.62 -9.36
CA ASP A 318 17.46 -1.95 -9.02
C ASP A 318 16.43 -2.98 -8.53
N TYR A 319 16.31 -4.08 -9.26
CA TYR A 319 15.43 -5.19 -8.89
C TYR A 319 15.86 -5.87 -7.60
N ARG A 320 17.16 -6.13 -7.44
CA ARG A 320 17.73 -6.61 -6.17
C ARG A 320 17.36 -5.70 -5.01
N GLN A 321 17.56 -4.39 -5.14
CA GLN A 321 17.28 -3.43 -4.08
C GLN A 321 15.80 -3.44 -3.69
N ALA A 322 14.88 -3.51 -4.67
CA ALA A 322 13.45 -3.65 -4.42
C ALA A 322 13.13 -4.92 -3.61
N LEU A 323 13.70 -6.07 -4.01
CA LEU A 323 13.53 -7.33 -3.27
C LEU A 323 14.12 -7.28 -1.86
N GLN A 324 15.30 -6.66 -1.68
CA GLN A 324 15.92 -6.51 -0.36
C GLN A 324 15.12 -5.59 0.56
N LYS A 325 14.55 -4.50 0.04
CA LYS A 325 13.66 -3.61 0.80
C LYS A 325 12.43 -4.39 1.28
N MET A 326 11.79 -5.17 0.41
CA MET A 326 10.66 -6.02 0.78
C MET A 326 11.03 -7.11 1.79
N GLU A 327 12.16 -7.81 1.58
CA GLU A 327 12.67 -8.81 2.53
C GLU A 327 12.91 -8.20 3.92
N THR A 328 13.49 -7.00 3.96
CA THR A 328 13.78 -6.29 5.21
C THR A 328 12.49 -5.79 5.89
N PHE A 329 11.53 -5.28 5.11
CA PHE A 329 10.21 -4.90 5.60
C PHE A 329 9.52 -6.08 6.30
N MET A 330 9.36 -7.20 5.59
CA MET A 330 8.71 -8.40 6.12
C MET A 330 9.41 -8.97 7.36
N ALA A 331 10.73 -8.85 7.45
CA ALA A 331 11.49 -9.33 8.59
C ALA A 331 11.26 -8.51 9.87
N ARG A 332 10.72 -7.28 9.78
CA ARG A 332 10.42 -6.41 10.93
C ARG A 332 8.99 -6.52 11.44
N LEU A 333 8.09 -7.14 10.68
CA LEU A 333 6.68 -7.23 11.05
C LEU A 333 6.47 -8.15 12.27
N ASP A 334 5.76 -7.65 13.28
CA ASP A 334 5.22 -8.47 14.36
C ASP A 334 3.82 -8.95 13.97
N THR A 335 3.67 -10.25 13.73
CA THR A 335 2.41 -10.85 13.25
C THR A 335 1.25 -10.76 14.23
N ARG A 336 1.54 -10.47 15.50
CA ARG A 336 0.53 -10.22 16.54
C ARG A 336 -0.09 -8.84 16.43
N GLN A 337 0.54 -7.93 15.68
CA GLN A 337 0.14 -6.53 15.53
C GLN A 337 -0.43 -6.21 14.14
N ILE A 338 -0.50 -7.20 13.23
CA ILE A 338 -1.06 -7.02 11.88
C ILE A 338 -2.57 -6.79 11.97
N PHE A 339 -3.27 -7.64 12.71
CA PHE A 339 -4.72 -7.54 12.89
C PHE A 339 -5.04 -6.80 14.18
N GLN A 340 -6.05 -5.94 14.11
CA GLN A 340 -6.56 -5.18 15.25
C GLN A 340 -7.64 -5.96 15.99
N GLN A 341 -7.79 -5.67 17.28
CA GLN A 341 -8.85 -6.17 18.14
C GLN A 341 -9.35 -5.05 19.03
N PHE A 342 -10.66 -5.01 19.27
CA PHE A 342 -11.29 -4.10 20.22
C PHE A 342 -12.35 -4.83 21.02
N HIS A 343 -12.29 -4.74 22.35
CA HIS A 343 -13.24 -5.37 23.27
C HIS A 343 -13.58 -6.83 22.92
N GLY A 344 -12.54 -7.62 22.59
CA GLY A 344 -12.69 -9.05 22.26
C GLY A 344 -13.26 -9.34 20.87
N THR A 345 -13.35 -8.35 19.98
CA THR A 345 -13.76 -8.51 18.58
C THR A 345 -12.63 -8.08 17.63
N PRO A 346 -12.16 -8.94 16.69
CA PRO A 346 -12.53 -10.36 16.54
C PRO A 346 -12.20 -11.16 17.80
N THR A 347 -12.77 -12.36 17.95
CA THR A 347 -12.48 -13.20 19.14
C THR A 347 -10.98 -13.47 19.29
N PRO A 348 -10.44 -13.61 20.52
CA PRO A 348 -9.02 -13.90 20.72
C PRO A 348 -8.51 -15.14 19.96
N ALA A 349 -9.35 -16.17 19.85
CA ALA A 349 -9.02 -17.37 19.09
C ALA A 349 -8.89 -17.10 17.58
N LEU A 350 -9.79 -16.31 17.01
CA LEU A 350 -9.74 -15.93 15.60
C LEU A 350 -8.53 -15.02 15.32
N HIS A 351 -8.29 -14.04 16.18
CA HIS A 351 -7.12 -13.16 16.10
C HIS A 351 -5.80 -13.96 16.12
N GLN A 352 -5.69 -14.91 17.06
CA GLN A 352 -4.53 -15.80 17.14
C GLN A 352 -4.36 -16.66 15.88
N ALA A 353 -5.46 -17.19 15.32
CA ALA A 353 -5.43 -17.98 14.10
C ALA A 353 -4.93 -17.14 12.89
N TRP A 354 -5.40 -15.88 12.76
CA TRP A 354 -4.92 -14.96 11.74
C TRP A 354 -3.44 -14.61 11.92
N SER A 355 -2.97 -14.33 13.14
CA SER A 355 -1.56 -14.10 13.41
C SER A 355 -0.68 -15.29 13.06
N GLN A 356 -1.12 -16.52 13.37
CA GLN A 356 -0.40 -17.74 12.99
C GLN A 356 -0.33 -17.92 11.47
N ARG A 357 -1.43 -17.64 10.76
CA ARG A 357 -1.45 -17.70 9.30
C ARG A 357 -0.55 -16.65 8.66
N ALA A 358 -0.61 -15.41 9.15
CA ALA A 358 0.30 -14.35 8.72
C ALA A 358 1.76 -14.70 8.96
N GLN A 359 2.09 -15.35 10.09
CA GLN A 359 3.44 -15.83 10.35
C GLN A 359 3.89 -16.88 9.34
N TYR A 360 3.00 -17.80 8.96
CA TYR A 360 3.29 -18.80 7.94
C TYR A 360 3.53 -18.15 6.57
N ASN A 361 2.61 -17.29 6.13
CA ASN A 361 2.68 -16.60 4.84
C ASN A 361 3.95 -15.72 4.73
N LEU A 362 4.31 -14.99 5.80
CA LEU A 362 5.57 -14.24 5.84
C LEU A 362 6.80 -15.14 5.76
N ASN A 363 6.77 -16.33 6.36
CA ASN A 363 7.90 -17.26 6.27
C ASN A 363 8.05 -17.83 4.85
N VAL A 364 6.95 -18.17 4.18
CA VAL A 364 6.94 -18.57 2.75
C VAL A 364 7.52 -17.44 1.90
N ALA A 365 6.99 -16.22 2.07
CA ALA A 365 7.40 -15.08 1.27
C ALA A 365 8.87 -14.70 1.48
N ARG A 366 9.36 -14.72 2.73
CA ARG A 366 10.77 -14.46 3.04
C ARG A 366 11.70 -15.50 2.40
N LEU A 367 11.34 -16.79 2.44
CA LEU A 367 12.17 -17.82 1.80
C LEU A 367 12.18 -17.68 0.27
N TYR A 368 11.03 -17.35 -0.33
CA TYR A 368 10.93 -17.05 -1.77
C TYR A 368 11.77 -15.81 -2.14
N LEU A 369 11.64 -14.70 -1.41
CA LEU A 369 12.43 -13.48 -1.60
C LEU A 369 13.92 -13.73 -1.44
N THR A 370 14.35 -14.44 -0.38
CA THR A 370 15.76 -14.83 -0.19
C THR A 370 16.29 -15.59 -1.41
N THR A 371 15.49 -16.51 -1.97
CA THR A 371 15.87 -17.28 -3.16
C THR A 371 15.99 -16.39 -4.40
N LYS A 372 15.03 -15.48 -4.62
CA LYS A 372 15.06 -14.50 -5.72
C LYS A 372 16.23 -13.53 -5.59
N VAL A 373 16.56 -13.07 -4.38
CA VAL A 373 17.74 -12.21 -4.11
C VAL A 373 19.05 -12.92 -4.46
N VAL A 374 19.19 -14.21 -4.12
CA VAL A 374 20.36 -15.00 -4.53
C VAL A 374 20.42 -15.16 -6.06
N ALA A 375 19.27 -15.44 -6.70
CA ALA A 375 19.18 -15.58 -8.15
C ALA A 375 19.62 -14.29 -8.88
N ILE A 376 19.06 -13.13 -8.50
CA ILE A 376 19.43 -11.86 -9.13
C ILE A 376 20.87 -11.45 -8.78
N GLY A 377 21.37 -11.78 -7.58
CA GLY A 377 22.76 -11.53 -7.19
C GLY A 377 23.77 -12.29 -8.08
N LEU A 378 23.45 -13.51 -8.51
CA LEU A 378 24.27 -14.25 -9.48
C LEU A 378 24.27 -13.56 -10.85
N ILE A 379 23.10 -13.11 -11.32
CA ILE A 379 22.98 -12.35 -12.58
C ILE A 379 23.80 -11.06 -12.50
N GLU A 380 23.67 -10.29 -11.41
CA GLU A 380 24.41 -9.05 -11.19
C GLU A 380 25.93 -9.28 -11.18
N ALA A 381 26.40 -10.32 -10.49
CA ALA A 381 27.82 -10.66 -10.41
C ALA A 381 28.41 -11.11 -11.77
N LEU A 382 27.69 -11.95 -12.51
CA LEU A 382 28.15 -12.47 -13.81
C LEU A 382 28.05 -11.45 -14.94
N SER A 383 27.04 -10.58 -14.90
CA SER A 383 26.81 -9.56 -15.93
C SER A 383 27.51 -8.23 -15.65
N HIS A 384 28.12 -8.10 -14.47
CA HIS A 384 28.61 -6.84 -13.91
C HIS A 384 27.54 -5.73 -13.84
N GLY A 385 26.25 -6.06 -13.91
CA GLY A 385 25.13 -5.12 -13.82
C GLY A 385 25.09 -4.03 -14.91
N GLN A 386 25.80 -4.25 -16.03
CA GLN A 386 26.07 -3.18 -17.00
C GLN A 386 24.88 -2.85 -17.90
N ARG A 387 23.94 -3.78 -18.10
CA ARG A 387 22.80 -3.63 -19.01
C ARG A 387 21.47 -3.72 -18.26
N PRO A 388 20.36 -3.20 -18.84
CA PRO A 388 19.03 -3.42 -18.30
C PRO A 388 18.71 -4.90 -18.15
N LEU A 389 17.93 -5.25 -17.12
CA LEU A 389 17.64 -6.64 -16.80
C LEU A 389 16.93 -7.33 -17.98
N SER A 390 16.04 -6.64 -18.68
CA SER A 390 15.35 -7.15 -19.89
C SER A 390 16.28 -7.56 -21.04
N GLN A 391 17.50 -7.03 -21.13
CA GLN A 391 18.48 -7.47 -22.14
C GLN A 391 19.11 -8.83 -21.80
N TYR A 392 19.14 -9.20 -20.53
CA TYR A 392 19.51 -10.54 -20.09
C TYR A 392 18.29 -11.45 -20.06
N LEU A 393 17.14 -10.91 -19.64
CA LEU A 393 15.94 -11.70 -19.39
C LEU A 393 15.09 -12.00 -20.64
N GLY A 394 15.38 -11.32 -21.76
CA GLY A 394 14.44 -11.26 -22.87
C GLY A 394 13.20 -10.41 -22.51
N GLN A 395 12.43 -10.05 -23.52
CA GLN A 395 11.22 -9.26 -23.33
C GLN A 395 10.07 -10.17 -22.90
N PRO A 396 9.31 -9.85 -21.84
CA PRO A 396 7.93 -10.32 -21.74
C PRO A 396 7.13 -9.61 -22.84
N THR A 397 7.06 -10.22 -24.02
CA THR A 397 6.33 -9.64 -25.17
C THR A 397 4.83 -9.56 -24.92
N HIS A 398 4.31 -10.42 -24.02
CA HIS A 398 2.93 -10.46 -23.55
C HIS A 398 2.87 -10.99 -22.10
N PRO A 399 1.81 -10.69 -21.32
CA PRO A 399 1.62 -11.22 -19.96
C PRO A 399 1.65 -12.76 -19.88
N HIS A 400 1.40 -13.44 -21.01
CA HIS A 400 1.36 -14.90 -21.13
C HIS A 400 2.49 -15.48 -21.99
N SER A 401 3.41 -14.66 -22.53
CA SER A 401 4.53 -15.24 -23.29
C SER A 401 5.57 -15.77 -22.32
N SER A 402 5.84 -17.08 -22.38
CA SER A 402 6.96 -17.68 -21.67
C SER A 402 8.23 -16.96 -22.12
N SER A 403 8.90 -16.26 -21.20
CA SER A 403 10.21 -15.68 -21.50
C SER A 403 11.15 -16.79 -21.98
N ILE A 404 12.15 -16.45 -22.80
CA ILE A 404 13.20 -17.37 -23.29
C ILE A 404 13.87 -18.18 -22.14
N TRP A 405 13.70 -17.73 -20.90
CA TRP A 405 14.15 -18.31 -19.64
C TRP A 405 13.49 -19.62 -19.27
N GLU A 406 12.21 -19.77 -19.56
CA GLU A 406 11.46 -20.98 -19.20
C GLU A 406 11.96 -22.20 -20.00
N GLN A 407 12.62 -21.96 -21.13
CA GLN A 407 13.08 -23.00 -22.05
C GLN A 407 14.56 -23.37 -21.87
N HIS A 408 15.35 -22.56 -21.12
CA HIS A 408 16.81 -22.74 -21.02
C HIS A 408 17.28 -23.62 -19.87
N PHE A 409 16.47 -23.82 -18.82
CA PHE A 409 16.92 -24.60 -17.66
C PHE A 409 16.60 -26.09 -17.82
N PRO A 410 17.56 -26.98 -17.52
CA PRO A 410 17.26 -28.41 -17.50
C PRO A 410 16.28 -28.73 -16.37
N VAL A 411 15.30 -29.60 -16.66
CA VAL A 411 14.44 -30.17 -15.63
C VAL A 411 15.29 -31.07 -14.73
N LEU A 412 15.64 -30.59 -13.53
CA LEU A 412 16.45 -31.33 -12.58
C LEU A 412 15.58 -32.15 -11.63
N ARG A 413 16.03 -33.36 -11.28
CA ARG A 413 15.54 -34.02 -10.06
C ARG A 413 16.05 -33.26 -8.83
N LEU A 414 15.22 -33.20 -7.78
CA LEU A 414 15.61 -32.62 -6.50
C LEU A 414 16.87 -33.34 -5.97
N ARG A 415 18.00 -32.63 -5.91
CA ARG A 415 19.25 -33.20 -5.37
C ARG A 415 19.25 -33.29 -3.86
N ARG A 416 18.42 -32.50 -3.19
CA ARG A 416 18.25 -32.50 -1.75
C ARG A 416 16.76 -32.59 -1.42
N PRO A 417 16.37 -33.39 -0.42
CA PRO A 417 14.98 -33.48 -0.02
C PRO A 417 14.52 -32.16 0.58
N LEU A 418 13.28 -31.81 0.28
CA LEU A 418 12.55 -30.73 0.95
C LEU A 418 12.21 -31.19 2.38
N ARG A 419 12.29 -30.27 3.33
CA ARG A 419 12.22 -30.56 4.77
C ARG A 419 10.90 -30.14 5.42
N SER A 420 10.09 -29.36 4.71
CA SER A 420 8.83 -28.82 5.22
C SER A 420 7.86 -28.52 4.07
N THR A 421 6.59 -28.37 4.41
CA THR A 421 5.54 -27.88 3.50
C THR A 421 5.90 -26.52 2.92
N LEU A 422 6.45 -25.63 3.73
CA LEU A 422 6.92 -24.31 3.30
C LEU A 422 7.98 -24.40 2.19
N GLU A 423 8.96 -25.29 2.32
CA GLU A 423 9.98 -25.48 1.26
C GLU A 423 9.35 -26.02 -0.04
N PHE A 424 8.31 -26.83 0.06
CA PHE A 424 7.54 -27.32 -1.08
C PHE A 424 6.76 -26.20 -1.77
N GLU A 425 6.02 -25.38 -1.02
CA GLU A 425 5.28 -24.25 -1.57
C GLU A 425 6.19 -23.24 -2.27
N VAL A 426 7.36 -22.93 -1.68
CA VAL A 426 8.32 -22.01 -2.31
C VAL A 426 8.89 -22.57 -3.61
N LEU A 427 9.15 -23.88 -3.68
CA LEU A 427 9.53 -24.53 -4.94
C LEU A 427 8.39 -24.46 -5.96
N GLN A 428 7.16 -24.76 -5.53
CA GLN A 428 5.98 -24.74 -6.38
C GLN A 428 5.76 -23.35 -7.00
N VAL A 429 5.79 -22.29 -6.20
CA VAL A 429 5.67 -20.90 -6.71
C VAL A 429 6.82 -20.53 -7.66
N ALA A 430 8.03 -21.02 -7.40
CA ALA A 430 9.14 -20.77 -8.32
C ALA A 430 8.98 -21.46 -9.68
N GLU A 431 8.34 -22.63 -9.72
CA GLU A 431 8.13 -23.44 -10.93
C GLU A 431 6.86 -23.11 -11.69
N GLU A 432 5.74 -23.02 -11.00
CA GLU A 432 4.41 -22.82 -11.57
C GLU A 432 4.14 -21.35 -11.83
N GLY A 433 4.64 -20.49 -10.94
CA GLY A 433 4.54 -19.04 -10.99
C GLY A 433 3.58 -18.46 -9.95
N ARG A 434 3.50 -17.13 -9.92
CA ARG A 434 2.47 -16.39 -9.19
C ARG A 434 1.11 -16.48 -9.92
N LEU A 435 0.07 -15.86 -9.37
CA LEU A 435 -1.28 -15.88 -9.95
C LEU A 435 -1.40 -14.85 -11.08
N THR A 436 -0.83 -13.67 -10.88
CA THR A 436 -1.01 -12.51 -11.77
C THR A 436 0.31 -12.15 -12.45
N PRO A 437 0.30 -11.97 -13.79
CA PRO A 437 1.48 -11.49 -14.50
C PRO A 437 1.78 -10.04 -14.16
N CYS A 438 3.07 -9.70 -14.04
CA CYS A 438 3.52 -8.34 -13.81
C CYS A 438 4.36 -7.86 -15.00
N ALA A 439 4.23 -6.59 -15.39
CA ALA A 439 4.97 -6.05 -16.54
C ALA A 439 6.50 -6.01 -16.34
N PHE A 440 6.98 -6.02 -15.09
CA PHE A 440 8.39 -5.87 -14.74
C PHE A 440 9.11 -7.19 -14.39
N ASP A 441 8.41 -8.29 -14.14
CA ASP A 441 8.99 -9.58 -13.71
C ASP A 441 8.23 -10.75 -14.33
N SER A 442 8.90 -11.88 -14.56
CA SER A 442 8.25 -13.09 -15.05
C SER A 442 7.34 -13.69 -13.99
N LEU A 443 6.27 -14.37 -14.42
CA LEU A 443 5.34 -15.08 -13.54
C LEU A 443 6.06 -16.18 -12.75
N ARG A 444 6.84 -16.99 -13.48
CA ARG A 444 7.70 -18.06 -12.96
C ARG A 444 9.07 -17.53 -12.59
N SER A 445 9.82 -18.31 -11.80
CA SER A 445 11.20 -17.99 -11.44
C SER A 445 12.15 -19.14 -11.75
N PRO A 446 12.45 -19.40 -13.04
CA PRO A 446 13.21 -20.59 -13.46
C PRO A 446 14.59 -20.70 -12.81
N LEU A 447 15.33 -19.58 -12.66
CA LEU A 447 16.62 -19.58 -11.97
C LEU A 447 16.46 -19.90 -10.48
N ALA A 448 15.41 -19.41 -9.81
CA ALA A 448 15.13 -19.74 -8.42
C ALA A 448 14.81 -21.24 -8.26
N ALA A 449 13.93 -21.79 -9.11
CA ALA A 449 13.61 -23.21 -9.13
C ALA A 449 14.85 -24.08 -9.38
N PHE A 450 15.69 -23.70 -10.36
CA PHE A 450 16.96 -24.35 -10.63
C PHE A 450 17.90 -24.34 -9.42
N LEU A 451 18.04 -23.21 -8.71
CA LEU A 451 18.84 -23.11 -7.50
C LEU A 451 18.31 -24.04 -6.39
N ILE A 452 16.99 -24.06 -6.17
CA ILE A 452 16.37 -24.94 -5.17
C ILE A 452 16.69 -26.40 -5.50
N ARG A 453 16.46 -26.84 -6.75
CA ARG A 453 16.71 -28.23 -7.16
C ARG A 453 18.18 -28.63 -7.16
N SER A 454 19.06 -27.68 -7.48
CA SER A 454 20.49 -27.95 -7.65
C SER A 454 21.28 -27.95 -6.34
N ILE A 455 20.97 -27.03 -5.41
CA ILE A 455 21.77 -26.82 -4.19
C ILE A 455 20.94 -26.81 -2.90
N GLY A 456 19.61 -26.67 -2.98
CA GLY A 456 18.68 -26.69 -1.87
C GLY A 456 18.71 -25.44 -0.97
N PHE A 457 17.66 -25.26 -0.16
CA PHE A 457 17.45 -24.06 0.67
C PHE A 457 18.58 -23.80 1.67
N LYS A 458 19.14 -24.83 2.31
CA LYS A 458 20.29 -24.67 3.23
C LYS A 458 21.46 -23.96 2.55
N ARG A 459 21.76 -24.31 1.29
CA ARG A 459 22.88 -23.69 0.56
C ARG A 459 22.52 -22.30 0.05
N ILE A 460 21.28 -22.09 -0.41
CA ILE A 460 20.76 -20.78 -0.78
C ILE A 460 20.90 -19.79 0.39
N HIS A 461 20.53 -20.18 1.61
CA HIS A 461 20.65 -19.34 2.79
C HIS A 461 22.11 -18.97 3.11
N GLN A 462 23.04 -19.93 2.99
CA GLN A 462 24.48 -19.65 3.13
C GLN A 462 25.00 -18.69 2.05
N LEU A 463 24.52 -18.84 0.80
CA LEU A 463 24.87 -17.94 -0.29
C LEU A 463 24.30 -16.54 -0.07
N ARG A 464 23.10 -16.39 0.49
CA ARG A 464 22.49 -15.08 0.80
C ARG A 464 23.40 -14.21 1.67
N GLY A 465 24.07 -14.79 2.67
CA GLY A 465 25.04 -14.07 3.50
C GLY A 465 26.27 -13.60 2.70
N ARG A 466 26.79 -14.44 1.79
CA ARG A 466 27.89 -14.06 0.89
C ARG A 466 27.47 -13.01 -0.14
N MET A 467 26.25 -13.11 -0.65
CA MET A 467 25.64 -12.12 -1.55
C MET A 467 25.57 -10.75 -0.86
N GLN A 468 25.23 -10.71 0.44
CA GLN A 468 25.24 -9.44 1.17
C GLN A 468 26.63 -8.79 1.22
N LEU A 469 27.70 -9.57 1.41
CA LEU A 469 29.07 -9.04 1.34
C LEU A 469 29.41 -8.46 -0.04
N PHE A 470 28.90 -9.08 -1.11
CA PHE A 470 29.07 -8.58 -2.47
C PHE A 470 28.29 -7.27 -2.69
N PHE A 471 27.04 -7.21 -2.23
CA PHE A 471 26.20 -6.01 -2.33
C PHE A 471 26.75 -4.84 -1.50
N ASP A 472 27.41 -5.13 -0.38
CA ASP A 472 28.11 -4.15 0.46
C ASP A 472 29.50 -3.78 -0.09
N HIS A 473 29.89 -4.27 -1.28
CA HIS A 473 31.21 -4.09 -1.89
C HIS A 473 32.41 -4.58 -1.05
N LYS A 474 32.17 -5.48 -0.08
CA LYS A 474 33.21 -6.09 0.77
C LYS A 474 33.93 -7.25 0.08
N VAL A 475 33.30 -7.86 -0.92
CA VAL A 475 33.91 -8.86 -1.81
C VAL A 475 33.56 -8.52 -3.26
N ASN A 476 34.48 -8.83 -4.19
CA ASN A 476 34.22 -8.64 -5.61
C ASN A 476 33.45 -9.83 -6.22
N ALA A 477 32.93 -9.65 -7.44
CA ALA A 477 32.16 -10.67 -8.16
C ALA A 477 32.93 -11.99 -8.32
N GLU A 478 34.22 -11.93 -8.64
CA GLU A 478 35.05 -13.13 -8.84
C GLU A 478 35.13 -13.97 -7.55
N THR A 479 35.36 -13.32 -6.40
CA THR A 479 35.42 -13.98 -5.09
C THR A 479 34.10 -14.63 -4.72
N LEU A 480 32.98 -13.94 -4.98
CA LEU A 480 31.63 -14.48 -4.79
C LEU A 480 31.40 -15.75 -5.64
N LEU A 481 31.74 -15.67 -6.93
CA LEU A 481 31.50 -16.75 -7.90
C LEU A 481 32.37 -17.98 -7.64
N ARG A 482 33.63 -17.82 -7.23
CA ARG A 482 34.48 -18.94 -6.76
C ARG A 482 33.87 -19.67 -5.55
N GLY A 483 33.05 -18.96 -4.76
CA GLY A 483 32.33 -19.52 -3.63
C GLY A 483 31.05 -20.28 -4.00
N CYS A 484 30.63 -20.27 -5.27
CA CYS A 484 29.44 -20.94 -5.77
C CYS A 484 29.78 -22.32 -6.36
N GLU A 485 28.79 -23.22 -6.47
CA GLU A 485 29.02 -24.50 -7.16
C GLU A 485 29.21 -24.25 -8.66
N VAL A 486 30.23 -24.88 -9.27
CA VAL A 486 30.61 -24.68 -10.67
C VAL A 486 29.42 -24.82 -11.62
N LYS A 487 28.58 -25.84 -11.40
CA LYS A 487 27.38 -26.10 -12.21
C LYS A 487 26.36 -24.96 -12.15
N VAL A 488 26.27 -24.25 -11.01
CA VAL A 488 25.34 -23.11 -10.84
C VAL A 488 25.87 -21.93 -11.63
N VAL A 489 27.16 -21.62 -11.48
CA VAL A 489 27.81 -20.55 -12.24
C VAL A 489 27.69 -20.81 -13.74
N GLN A 490 28.00 -22.02 -14.21
CA GLN A 490 27.91 -22.40 -15.62
C GLN A 490 26.48 -22.27 -16.17
N ALA A 491 25.49 -22.81 -15.47
CA ALA A 491 24.10 -22.72 -15.91
C ALA A 491 23.60 -21.28 -15.95
N THR A 492 23.95 -20.46 -14.94
CA THR A 492 23.58 -19.03 -14.96
C THR A 492 24.31 -18.26 -16.06
N SER A 493 25.60 -18.53 -16.30
CA SER A 493 26.36 -17.88 -17.38
C SER A 493 25.80 -18.18 -18.76
N GLN A 494 25.31 -19.40 -19.00
CA GLN A 494 24.68 -19.77 -20.28
C GLN A 494 23.46 -18.91 -20.59
N LEU A 495 22.69 -18.49 -19.59
CA LEU A 495 21.53 -17.61 -19.75
C LEU A 495 21.90 -16.19 -20.20
N LEU A 496 23.11 -15.75 -19.86
CA LEU A 496 23.57 -14.40 -20.17
C LEU A 496 24.18 -14.30 -21.57
N GLN A 497 24.35 -15.43 -22.27
CA GLN A 497 24.77 -15.43 -23.66
C GLN A 497 23.57 -15.07 -24.54
N PRO A 498 23.75 -14.23 -25.58
CA PRO A 498 22.69 -13.95 -26.54
C PRO A 498 22.25 -15.27 -27.19
N PRO A 499 20.94 -15.45 -27.49
CA PRO A 499 20.49 -16.61 -28.25
C PRO A 499 21.23 -16.64 -29.59
N SER A 500 21.81 -17.80 -29.90
CA SER A 500 22.56 -18.08 -31.14
C SER A 500 21.68 -18.00 -32.38
#